data_AF-C5K7C9-F1
#
_entry.id   AF-C5K7C9-F1
#
_cell.length_a   1.000
_cell.length_b   1.000
_cell.length_c   1.000
_cell.angle_alpha   90.00
_cell.angle_beta   90.00
_cell.angle_gamma   90.00
#
_symmetry.space_group_name_H-M   'P 1'
#
loop_
_entity.id
_entity.type
_entity.pdbx_description
1 polymer ?
#
loop_
_entity_poly.entity_id
_entity_poly.type
_entity_poly.pdbx_seq_one_letter_code
_entity_poly.pdbx_strand_id
1 'polypeptide(L)'
;MIKTPPKCCYCCYYPSENWFFQNALYTASIEPLVDQFFAGYNCTVIAYGQTGSGKTYTMGSASYVSQDSGLIPRVIGEICRRVEESNPEETIELTCSFIELYNEEIRDLLDPSAAALDPAPCESCDATRKARSANNGLGGGKRGISRCTSSTDKIRIIEDPTSKNIIHPYALAKVIGCTEEPVECAADLHLCLDRGSVVRQTASTGMNSQSSRSHAIFTIGMVSSDGDAETAGCSYRVAKFHFVDLAGSERIKRTMATGSRMKEGIHINSGLLALGNVICALSSAMEENSIHHSSLQIPYRDSKLTRILQDSLGGNSRTVMIACVSPAGADFAETYNTIKYASRARCITNRPVVNTDPTKKLLMELRQQIRDLTEEKLRFMGHGSGQNAEDIRAEVEQWQRK
;
A
#
# COMPACT_ATOMS: atom_id res chain seq x y z
N MET A 1 28.24 -24.59 -15.36
CA MET A 1 27.24 -23.95 -16.24
C MET A 1 26.00 -24.82 -16.29
N ILE A 2 24.91 -24.42 -15.64
CA ILE A 2 23.56 -24.93 -15.95
C ILE A 2 22.72 -23.70 -16.23
N LYS A 3 22.48 -23.44 -17.51
CA LYS A 3 21.55 -22.42 -18.00
C LYS A 3 20.14 -23.00 -17.90
N THR A 4 19.28 -22.38 -17.09
CA THR A 4 17.82 -22.44 -17.26
C THR A 4 17.23 -21.03 -17.08
N PRO A 5 16.21 -20.64 -17.86
CA PRO A 5 15.67 -19.26 -17.91
C PRO A 5 14.79 -18.93 -16.68
N PRO A 6 14.41 -17.65 -16.46
CA PRO A 6 14.10 -17.15 -15.12
C PRO A 6 12.70 -17.57 -14.68
N LYS A 7 12.62 -18.40 -13.63
CA LYS A 7 11.39 -18.56 -12.86
C LYS A 7 11.31 -17.41 -11.85
N CYS A 8 10.15 -16.75 -11.82
CA CYS A 8 9.87 -15.46 -11.19
C CYS A 8 9.85 -15.45 -9.63
N CYS A 9 10.66 -16.29 -8.99
CA CYS A 9 10.79 -16.37 -7.54
C CYS A 9 12.25 -16.66 -7.15
N TYR A 10 12.96 -15.61 -6.72
CA TYR A 10 14.30 -15.75 -6.14
C TYR A 10 14.16 -16.15 -4.68
N CYS A 11 14.48 -17.40 -4.36
CA CYS A 11 14.77 -17.82 -2.99
C CYS A 11 16.28 -17.83 -2.83
N CYS A 12 16.82 -16.69 -2.42
CA CYS A 12 18.23 -16.53 -2.13
C CYS A 12 18.51 -17.06 -0.72
N TYR A 13 18.94 -18.33 -0.59
CA TYR A 13 19.67 -18.78 0.59
C TYR A 13 21.17 -18.62 0.28
N TYR A 14 21.70 -17.40 0.40
CA TYR A 14 23.12 -17.14 0.18
C TYR A 14 23.84 -16.94 1.51
N PRO A 15 24.63 -17.93 1.98
CA PRO A 15 25.47 -17.81 3.16
C PRO A 15 26.77 -17.06 2.84
N SER A 16 26.74 -16.01 2.01
CA SER A 16 27.92 -15.17 1.80
C SER A 16 27.93 -14.02 2.82
N GLU A 17 29.09 -13.76 3.40
CA GLU A 17 29.30 -12.88 4.58
C GLU A 17 28.90 -11.40 4.39
N ASN A 18 28.37 -11.01 3.22
CA ASN A 18 28.07 -9.61 2.89
C ASN A 18 26.59 -9.21 3.01
N TRP A 19 25.67 -10.13 3.32
CA TRP A 19 24.22 -9.84 3.41
C TRP A 19 23.75 -9.27 4.76
N PHE A 20 24.66 -9.06 5.72
CA PHE A 20 24.33 -8.34 6.96
C PHE A 20 24.00 -6.86 6.72
N PHE A 21 24.45 -6.32 5.58
CA PHE A 21 24.26 -4.91 5.25
C PHE A 21 23.00 -4.70 4.43
N GLN A 22 22.17 -3.75 4.86
CA GLN A 22 20.93 -3.37 4.18
C GLN A 22 21.15 -3.01 2.70
N ASN A 23 22.31 -2.44 2.37
CA ASN A 23 22.67 -2.11 1.00
C ASN A 23 22.80 -3.35 0.09
N ALA A 24 23.42 -4.42 0.57
CA ALA A 24 23.59 -5.65 -0.21
C ALA A 24 22.25 -6.32 -0.51
N LEU A 25 21.35 -6.36 0.48
CA LEU A 25 19.97 -6.84 0.32
C LEU A 25 19.20 -6.00 -0.70
N TYR A 26 19.32 -4.67 -0.62
CA TYR A 26 18.68 -3.75 -1.55
C TYR A 26 19.14 -3.99 -3.00
N THR A 27 20.44 -3.90 -3.27
CA THR A 27 21.02 -4.06 -4.61
C THR A 27 20.67 -5.42 -5.22
N ALA A 28 20.74 -6.49 -4.42
CA ALA A 28 20.53 -7.83 -4.95
C ALA A 28 19.07 -8.19 -5.23
N SER A 29 18.12 -7.63 -4.47
CA SER A 29 16.72 -8.11 -4.48
C SER A 29 15.66 -7.04 -4.72
N ILE A 30 15.95 -5.77 -4.42
CA ILE A 30 14.95 -4.70 -4.44
C ILE A 30 15.17 -3.73 -5.59
N GLU A 31 16.42 -3.39 -5.91
CA GLU A 31 16.76 -2.52 -7.04
C GLU A 31 16.15 -3.00 -8.37
N PRO A 32 16.16 -4.31 -8.72
CA PRO A 32 15.47 -4.78 -9.93
C PRO A 32 13.95 -4.57 -9.91
N LEU A 33 13.32 -4.52 -8.73
CA LEU A 33 11.89 -4.21 -8.63
C LEU A 33 11.62 -2.73 -8.91
N VAL A 34 12.55 -1.84 -8.56
CA VAL A 34 12.43 -0.42 -8.92
C VAL A 34 12.45 -0.26 -10.44
N ASP A 35 13.31 -0.98 -11.16
CA ASP A 35 13.29 -1.01 -12.63
C ASP A 35 11.94 -1.48 -13.18
N GLN A 36 11.39 -2.55 -12.62
CA GLN A 36 10.08 -3.08 -13.03
C GLN A 36 8.94 -2.10 -12.70
N PHE A 37 9.03 -1.37 -11.60
CA PHE A 37 8.05 -0.36 -11.21
C PHE A 37 7.96 0.76 -12.25
N PHE A 38 9.10 1.32 -12.67
CA PHE A 38 9.15 2.34 -13.74
C PHE A 38 8.68 1.79 -15.10
N ALA A 39 8.89 0.49 -15.37
CA ALA A 39 8.35 -0.18 -16.54
C ALA A 39 6.82 -0.43 -16.48
N GLY A 40 6.13 -0.05 -15.39
CA GLY A 40 4.68 -0.18 -15.23
C GLY A 40 4.20 -1.49 -14.60
N TYR A 41 5.09 -2.28 -13.98
CA TYR A 41 4.68 -3.48 -13.24
C TYR A 41 4.34 -3.16 -11.79
N ASN A 42 3.34 -3.85 -11.24
CA ASN A 42 3.15 -3.87 -9.79
C ASN A 42 4.29 -4.62 -9.13
N CYS A 43 4.77 -4.10 -8.01
CA CYS A 43 5.85 -4.68 -7.22
C CYS A 43 5.38 -4.84 -5.77
N THR A 44 5.80 -5.93 -5.11
CA THR A 44 5.51 -6.16 -3.69
C THR A 44 6.74 -6.71 -2.99
N VAL A 45 7.07 -6.15 -1.83
CA VAL A 45 8.08 -6.68 -0.91
C VAL A 45 7.37 -7.06 0.39
N ILE A 46 7.54 -8.30 0.85
CA ILE A 46 6.90 -8.83 2.06
C ILE A 46 7.99 -9.23 3.05
N ALA A 47 7.95 -8.70 4.27
CA ALA A 47 8.77 -9.18 5.38
C ALA A 47 7.95 -10.12 6.28
N TYR A 48 8.46 -11.33 6.52
CA TYR A 48 7.76 -12.36 7.30
C TYR A 48 8.70 -13.07 8.27
N GLY A 49 8.20 -13.40 9.47
CA GLY A 49 8.93 -14.09 10.51
C GLY A 49 8.42 -13.74 11.91
N GLN A 50 9.01 -14.35 12.94
CA GLN A 50 8.61 -14.12 14.33
C GLN A 50 8.84 -12.66 14.77
N THR A 51 8.17 -12.23 15.83
CA THR A 51 8.47 -10.96 16.50
C THR A 51 9.93 -10.91 16.95
N GLY A 52 10.55 -9.75 16.75
CA GLY A 52 11.96 -9.55 17.05
C GLY A 52 12.94 -10.12 16.01
N SER A 53 12.49 -10.77 14.94
CA SER A 53 13.39 -11.30 13.89
C SER A 53 13.92 -10.25 12.90
N GLY A 54 13.52 -8.99 13.04
CA GLY A 54 14.05 -7.88 12.23
C GLY A 54 13.17 -7.42 11.06
N LYS A 55 11.90 -7.84 10.95
CA LYS A 55 10.99 -7.42 9.85
C LYS A 55 10.92 -5.90 9.63
N THR A 56 10.55 -5.15 10.68
CA THR A 56 10.46 -3.68 10.65
C THR A 56 11.83 -3.04 10.47
N TYR A 57 12.90 -3.64 10.99
CA TYR A 57 14.28 -3.17 10.77
C TYR A 57 14.66 -3.29 9.28
N THR A 58 14.36 -4.42 8.64
CA THR A 58 14.58 -4.62 7.21
C THR A 58 13.76 -3.64 6.37
N MET A 59 12.46 -3.46 6.67
CA MET A 59 11.63 -2.50 5.95
C MET A 59 12.10 -1.05 6.16
N GLY A 60 12.50 -0.70 7.38
CA GLY A 60 12.96 0.64 7.75
C GLY A 60 11.81 1.56 8.17
N SER A 61 12.12 2.47 9.09
CA SER A 61 11.33 3.66 9.45
C SER A 61 12.13 4.89 9.03
N ALA A 62 11.48 6.02 8.77
CA ALA A 62 12.12 7.18 8.12
C ALA A 62 13.08 8.03 9.00
N SER A 63 13.73 7.44 10.01
CA SER A 63 14.88 8.10 10.65
C SER A 63 16.09 8.09 9.73
N TYR A 64 16.23 9.17 8.95
CA TYR A 64 17.34 9.63 8.10
C TYR A 64 18.13 8.56 7.33
N VAL A 65 18.30 8.77 6.03
CA VAL A 65 19.08 7.89 5.15
C VAL A 65 20.54 7.79 5.64
N SER A 66 20.79 6.83 6.53
CA SER A 66 22.10 6.41 7.01
C SER A 66 22.51 5.11 6.30
N GLN A 67 23.76 4.69 6.47
CA GLN A 67 24.25 3.41 5.94
C GLN A 67 23.42 2.20 6.40
N ASP A 68 22.70 2.33 7.52
CA ASP A 68 21.85 1.27 8.11
C ASP A 68 20.36 1.42 7.76
N SER A 69 20.00 2.34 6.87
CA SER A 69 18.60 2.52 6.44
C SER A 69 18.04 1.22 5.88
N GLY A 70 16.78 0.93 6.24
CA GLY A 70 16.02 -0.17 5.68
C GLY A 70 15.69 0.02 4.19
N LEU A 71 14.86 -0.87 3.67
CA LEU A 71 14.54 -0.93 2.25
C LEU A 71 13.67 0.24 1.77
N ILE A 72 12.64 0.63 2.53
CA ILE A 72 11.68 1.67 2.10
C ILE A 72 12.40 3.01 1.89
N PRO A 73 13.21 3.53 2.84
CA PRO A 73 13.94 4.79 2.63
C PRO A 73 14.89 4.77 1.42
N ARG A 74 15.51 3.62 1.10
CA ARG A 74 16.38 3.46 -0.07
C ARG A 74 15.59 3.50 -1.37
N VAL A 75 14.46 2.80 -1.43
CA VAL A 75 13.58 2.84 -2.59
C VAL A 75 13.01 4.24 -2.81
N ILE A 76 12.63 4.96 -1.74
CA ILE A 76 12.19 6.36 -1.84
C ILE A 76 13.26 7.21 -2.52
N GLY A 77 14.51 7.14 -2.03
CA GLY A 77 15.63 7.90 -2.61
C GLY A 77 15.85 7.57 -4.09
N GLU A 78 15.81 6.30 -4.46
CA GLU A 78 16.01 5.88 -5.85
C GLU A 78 14.84 6.25 -6.76
N ILE A 79 13.58 6.12 -6.31
CA ILE A 79 12.40 6.53 -7.07
C ILE A 79 12.46 8.03 -7.35
N CYS A 80 12.67 8.85 -6.33
CA CYS A 80 12.71 10.30 -6.51
C CYS A 80 13.88 10.73 -7.40
N ARG A 81 15.07 10.13 -7.23
CA ARG A 81 16.21 10.36 -8.13
C ARG A 81 15.86 10.07 -9.59
N ARG A 82 15.18 8.95 -9.86
CA ARG A 82 14.76 8.59 -11.24
C ARG A 82 13.68 9.49 -11.81
N VAL A 83 12.79 10.02 -10.98
CA VAL A 83 11.81 11.04 -11.40
C VAL A 83 12.50 12.36 -11.72
N GLU A 84 13.50 12.77 -10.94
CA GLU A 84 14.30 13.98 -11.23
C GLU A 84 15.15 13.83 -12.51
N GLU A 85 15.61 12.61 -12.80
CA GLU A 85 16.41 12.27 -13.98
C GLU A 85 15.58 11.86 -15.20
N SER A 86 14.25 11.80 -15.10
CA SER A 86 13.40 11.38 -16.22
C SER A 86 13.40 12.40 -17.35
N ASN A 87 13.05 11.95 -18.56
CA ASN A 87 12.92 12.84 -19.71
C ASN A 87 11.86 13.92 -19.39
N PRO A 88 12.09 15.22 -19.68
CA PRO A 88 11.07 16.26 -19.54
C PRO A 88 9.75 15.99 -20.27
N GLU A 89 9.77 15.16 -21.32
CA GLU A 89 8.55 14.72 -22.05
C GLU A 89 7.81 13.57 -21.36
N GLU A 90 8.41 12.89 -20.38
CA GLU A 90 7.74 11.87 -19.57
C GLU A 90 7.14 12.54 -18.34
N THR A 91 5.81 12.49 -18.19
CA THR A 91 5.17 12.94 -16.96
C THR A 91 5.07 11.77 -15.99
N ILE A 92 5.53 11.97 -14.75
CA ILE A 92 5.46 10.97 -13.69
C ILE A 92 4.79 11.58 -12.47
N GLU A 93 3.62 11.07 -12.13
CA GLU A 93 2.87 11.44 -10.94
C GLU A 93 3.04 10.35 -9.88
N LEU A 94 3.50 10.75 -8.69
CA LEU A 94 3.64 9.84 -7.55
C LEU A 94 2.56 10.12 -6.50
N THR A 95 2.11 9.04 -5.86
CA THR A 95 1.19 9.07 -4.72
C THR A 95 1.68 8.11 -3.65
N CYS A 96 1.29 8.35 -2.40
CA CYS A 96 1.57 7.40 -1.33
C CYS A 96 0.36 7.17 -0.42
N SER A 97 0.26 5.96 0.12
CA SER A 97 -0.70 5.61 1.15
C SER A 97 -0.05 4.71 2.20
N PHE A 98 -0.50 4.81 3.44
CA PHE A 98 0.02 3.98 4.52
C PHE A 98 -1.13 3.47 5.39
N ILE A 99 -1.30 2.15 5.45
CA ILE A 99 -2.37 1.52 6.21
C ILE A 99 -1.82 0.53 7.25
N GLU A 100 -2.53 0.43 8.36
CA GLU A 100 -2.38 -0.63 9.35
C GLU A 100 -3.60 -1.56 9.29
N LEU A 101 -3.35 -2.86 9.21
CA LEU A 101 -4.38 -3.89 9.39
C LEU A 101 -4.15 -4.55 10.75
N TYR A 102 -5.07 -4.30 11.68
CA TYR A 102 -5.06 -4.87 13.02
C TYR A 102 -6.45 -5.45 13.33
N ASN A 103 -6.49 -6.71 13.74
CA ASN A 103 -7.73 -7.41 14.10
C ASN A 103 -8.83 -7.32 13.00
N GLU A 104 -8.45 -7.58 11.74
CA GLU A 104 -9.32 -7.44 10.57
C GLU A 104 -9.95 -6.05 10.40
N GLU A 105 -9.41 -4.99 11.02
CA GLU A 105 -9.80 -3.60 10.77
C GLU A 105 -8.67 -2.83 10.10
N ILE A 106 -9.02 -2.07 9.07
CA ILE A 106 -8.07 -1.26 8.31
C ILE A 106 -8.11 0.15 8.90
N ARG A 107 -6.95 0.64 9.31
CA ARG A 107 -6.73 2.01 9.77
C ARG A 107 -5.84 2.72 8.77
N ASP A 108 -6.22 3.93 8.40
CA ASP A 108 -5.39 4.83 7.63
C ASP A 108 -4.41 5.52 8.58
N LEU A 109 -3.11 5.37 8.31
CA LEU A 109 -2.04 5.96 9.13
C LEU A 109 -1.66 7.37 8.68
N LEU A 110 -2.16 7.82 7.53
CA LEU A 110 -1.94 9.18 7.01
C LEU A 110 -3.13 10.11 7.30
N ASP A 111 -4.29 9.56 7.68
CA ASP A 111 -5.48 10.35 8.01
C ASP A 111 -5.17 11.37 9.13
N PRO A 112 -5.27 12.69 8.86
CA PRO A 112 -5.01 13.73 9.84
C PRO A 112 -5.93 13.66 11.07
N SER A 113 -7.13 13.07 10.92
CA SER A 113 -8.10 12.92 12.01
C SER A 113 -7.74 11.79 12.98
N ALA A 114 -6.94 10.81 12.53
CA ALA A 114 -6.47 9.72 13.39
C ALA A 114 -5.53 10.22 14.50
N ALA A 115 -4.80 11.31 14.27
CA ALA A 115 -3.92 11.93 15.26
C ALA A 115 -4.69 12.70 16.37
N ALA A 116 -5.97 13.02 16.17
CA ALA A 116 -6.76 13.86 17.07
C ALA A 116 -7.55 13.07 18.14
N LEU A 117 -7.54 11.73 18.10
CA LEU A 117 -8.46 10.91 18.90
C LEU A 117 -7.93 10.41 20.26
N ASP A 118 -6.72 10.76 20.69
CA ASP A 118 -6.23 10.39 22.03
C ASP A 118 -5.59 11.55 22.81
N PRO A 119 -6.37 12.30 23.62
CA PRO A 119 -5.94 12.68 24.94
C PRO A 119 -6.39 11.58 25.91
N ALA A 120 -5.45 10.76 26.38
CA ALA A 120 -5.70 9.78 27.44
C ALA A 120 -6.44 10.44 28.63
N PRO A 121 -7.44 9.78 29.26
CA PRO A 121 -7.99 10.28 30.51
C PRO A 121 -6.90 10.12 31.58
N CYS A 122 -6.38 11.25 32.07
CA CYS A 122 -5.53 11.22 33.25
C CYS A 122 -6.40 10.88 34.48
N GLU A 123 -6.35 9.64 34.93
CA GLU A 123 -6.79 9.27 36.27
C GLU A 123 -5.78 9.84 37.29
N SER A 124 -5.88 11.12 37.62
CA SER A 124 -5.32 11.72 38.84
C SER A 124 -5.58 13.23 38.94
N CYS A 125 -6.84 13.63 39.00
CA CYS A 125 -7.20 14.88 39.69
C CYS A 125 -8.69 14.91 40.10
N ASP A 126 -9.13 13.84 40.75
CA ASP A 126 -10.39 13.87 41.50
C ASP A 126 -10.13 14.46 42.90
N ALA A 127 -10.03 15.80 42.95
CA ALA A 127 -10.21 16.53 44.20
C ALA A 127 -10.66 17.97 43.91
N THR A 128 -11.78 18.33 44.53
CA THR A 128 -12.30 19.69 44.72
C THR A 128 -12.86 20.44 43.51
N ARG A 129 -14.17 20.30 43.29
CA ARG A 129 -15.12 21.43 43.41
C ARG A 129 -16.57 20.97 43.57
N LYS A 130 -16.99 20.86 44.84
CA LYS A 130 -18.40 20.98 45.23
C LYS A 130 -18.79 22.47 45.24
N ALA A 131 -20.04 22.71 44.83
CA ALA A 131 -20.90 23.86 45.12
C ALA A 131 -20.75 25.16 44.29
N ARG A 132 -21.77 25.43 43.46
CA ARG A 132 -22.81 26.48 43.66
C ARG A 132 -23.86 26.39 42.52
N SER A 133 -25.10 26.02 42.86
CA SER A 133 -26.30 26.89 42.90
C SER A 133 -26.91 27.12 41.50
N ALA A 134 -27.93 26.38 41.08
CA ALA A 134 -29.38 26.52 41.34
C ALA A 134 -30.09 27.59 40.48
N ASN A 135 -31.09 27.11 39.70
CA ASN A 135 -32.22 27.79 39.02
C ASN A 135 -31.86 28.85 37.96
N ASN A 136 -32.54 29.01 36.81
CA ASN A 136 -33.94 28.81 36.43
C ASN A 136 -34.04 28.99 34.89
N GLY A 137 -35.13 28.51 34.26
CA GLY A 137 -35.71 29.24 33.13
C GLY A 137 -35.71 28.58 31.76
N LEU A 138 -36.92 28.20 31.35
CA LEU A 138 -37.35 27.89 29.99
C LEU A 138 -37.00 29.00 28.98
N GLY A 139 -36.68 28.63 27.75
CA GLY A 139 -36.60 29.57 26.63
C GLY A 139 -36.16 28.91 25.34
N GLY A 140 -37.10 28.78 24.40
CA GLY A 140 -36.88 28.17 23.09
C GLY A 140 -35.84 28.89 22.22
N GLY A 141 -35.18 28.11 21.39
CA GLY A 141 -34.24 28.59 20.38
C GLY A 141 -33.69 27.42 19.61
N LYS A 142 -34.46 26.93 18.62
CA LYS A 142 -34.00 26.01 17.58
C LYS A 142 -32.88 26.72 16.80
N ARG A 143 -31.65 26.66 17.30
CA ARG A 143 -30.45 26.84 16.47
C ARG A 143 -30.14 25.48 15.90
N GLY A 144 -30.34 25.34 14.59
CA GLY A 144 -30.01 24.15 13.84
C GLY A 144 -28.58 23.75 14.16
N ILE A 145 -28.43 22.65 14.88
CA ILE A 145 -27.19 21.90 14.88
C ILE A 145 -27.04 21.49 13.42
N SER A 146 -26.14 22.18 12.71
CA SER A 146 -25.58 21.67 11.48
C SER A 146 -25.08 20.27 11.82
N ARG A 147 -25.86 19.27 11.41
CA ARG A 147 -25.47 17.88 11.49
C ARG A 147 -24.35 17.78 10.47
N CYS A 148 -23.12 18.02 10.92
CA CYS A 148 -21.92 17.74 10.16
C CYS A 148 -22.00 16.24 9.87
N THR A 149 -22.46 15.91 8.67
CA THR A 149 -22.33 14.57 8.11
C THR A 149 -20.84 14.40 7.84
N SER A 150 -20.07 14.02 8.86
CA SER A 150 -18.79 13.39 8.64
C SER A 150 -19.10 12.05 8.00
N SER A 151 -19.26 12.01 6.67
CA SER A 151 -19.09 10.77 5.94
C SER A 151 -17.61 10.44 6.01
N THR A 152 -17.18 9.88 7.14
CA THR A 152 -15.97 9.07 7.15
C THR A 152 -16.30 7.90 6.24
N ASP A 153 -15.94 8.00 4.96
CA ASP A 153 -16.15 6.92 4.01
C ASP A 153 -15.42 5.69 4.57
N LYS A 154 -16.21 4.73 5.06
CA LYS A 154 -15.66 3.55 5.71
C LYS A 154 -14.74 2.84 4.73
N ILE A 155 -13.46 2.69 5.10
CA ILE A 155 -12.44 2.00 4.30
C ILE A 155 -12.93 0.60 3.92
N ARG A 156 -12.88 0.27 2.63
CA ARG A 156 -13.37 -1.01 2.09
C ARG A 156 -12.39 -1.59 1.08
N ILE A 157 -12.39 -2.91 0.95
CA ILE A 157 -11.69 -3.60 -0.14
C ILE A 157 -12.72 -3.93 -1.21
N ILE A 158 -12.59 -3.29 -2.37
CA ILE A 158 -13.39 -3.59 -3.56
C ILE A 158 -12.58 -4.51 -4.46
N GLU A 159 -13.22 -5.59 -4.90
CA GLU A 159 -12.72 -6.43 -5.98
C GLU A 159 -13.47 -6.01 -7.25
N ASP A 160 -12.75 -5.65 -8.31
CA ASP A 160 -13.39 -5.31 -9.58
C ASP A 160 -13.73 -6.62 -10.33
N PRO A 161 -15.02 -6.95 -10.51
CA PRO A 161 -15.43 -8.20 -11.17
C PRO A 161 -15.09 -8.23 -12.66
N THR A 162 -14.84 -7.07 -13.29
CA THR A 162 -14.45 -6.95 -14.71
C THR A 162 -12.98 -7.29 -14.97
N SER A 163 -12.14 -7.25 -13.93
CA SER A 163 -10.69 -7.52 -14.00
C SER A 163 -10.31 -8.99 -14.24
N LYS A 164 -11.29 -9.91 -14.33
CA LYS A 164 -11.00 -11.32 -14.68
C LYS A 164 -10.59 -11.50 -16.14
N ASN A 165 -11.02 -10.62 -17.06
CA ASN A 165 -10.73 -10.72 -18.50
C ASN A 165 -10.46 -9.36 -19.19
N ILE A 166 -10.55 -8.23 -18.48
CA ILE A 166 -10.15 -6.92 -18.98
C ILE A 166 -9.01 -6.44 -18.07
N ILE A 167 -7.87 -6.06 -18.65
CA ILE A 167 -6.75 -5.44 -17.93
C ILE A 167 -7.24 -4.06 -17.50
N HIS A 168 -7.90 -3.98 -16.35
CA HIS A 168 -8.15 -2.71 -15.69
C HIS A 168 -6.84 -2.28 -15.01
N PRO A 169 -6.44 -0.99 -15.05
CA PRO A 169 -5.22 -0.45 -14.41
C PRO A 169 -5.12 -0.69 -12.90
N TYR A 170 -6.20 -1.15 -12.28
CA TYR A 170 -6.27 -1.45 -10.87
C TYR A 170 -6.40 -2.96 -10.69
N ALA A 171 -5.36 -3.55 -10.08
CA ALA A 171 -5.37 -4.64 -9.10
C ALA A 171 -6.70 -5.43 -8.93
N LEU A 172 -6.63 -6.76 -8.82
CA LEU A 172 -7.81 -7.61 -8.55
C LEU A 172 -8.56 -7.20 -7.26
N ALA A 173 -7.87 -6.53 -6.33
CA ALA A 173 -8.46 -5.89 -5.16
C ALA A 173 -7.86 -4.47 -4.93
N LYS A 174 -8.72 -3.46 -4.74
CA LYS A 174 -8.35 -2.09 -4.36
C LYS A 174 -8.91 -1.75 -2.98
N VAL A 175 -8.05 -1.22 -2.11
CA VAL A 175 -8.52 -0.57 -0.87
C VAL A 175 -9.00 0.83 -1.26
N ILE A 176 -10.24 1.15 -0.92
CA ILE A 176 -10.88 2.45 -1.17
C ILE A 176 -11.19 3.14 0.16
N GLY A 177 -11.21 4.47 0.14
CA GLY A 177 -11.46 5.31 1.32
C GLY A 177 -10.21 5.54 2.19
N CYS A 178 -9.03 5.14 1.72
CA CYS A 178 -7.76 5.54 2.33
C CYS A 178 -7.24 6.81 1.68
N THR A 179 -6.52 7.60 2.47
CA THR A 179 -5.80 8.79 2.03
C THR A 179 -4.68 8.39 1.08
N GLU A 180 -4.70 8.95 -0.12
CA GLU A 180 -3.59 8.90 -1.09
C GLU A 180 -3.03 10.33 -1.17
N GLU A 181 -1.87 10.58 -0.55
CA GLU A 181 -1.21 11.90 -0.58
C GLU A 181 -0.34 11.99 -1.85
N PRO A 182 -0.43 13.09 -2.64
CA PRO A 182 0.46 13.33 -3.77
C PRO A 182 1.89 13.56 -3.27
N VAL A 183 2.87 13.18 -4.09
CA VAL A 183 4.29 13.27 -3.77
C VAL A 183 5.00 14.07 -4.84
N GLU A 184 5.66 15.16 -4.45
CA GLU A 184 6.46 15.99 -5.36
C GLU A 184 7.96 15.71 -5.20
N CYS A 185 8.40 15.34 -3.99
CA CYS A 185 9.81 15.08 -3.71
C CYS A 185 10.04 13.95 -2.70
N ALA A 186 11.31 13.55 -2.54
CA ALA A 186 11.69 12.52 -1.57
C ALA A 186 11.29 12.87 -0.13
N ALA A 187 11.30 14.15 0.23
CA ALA A 187 10.94 14.60 1.56
C ALA A 187 9.47 14.28 1.89
N ASP A 188 8.56 14.35 0.91
CA ASP A 188 7.14 14.04 1.12
C ASP A 188 6.93 12.57 1.45
N LEU A 189 7.60 11.68 0.71
CA LEU A 189 7.55 10.23 0.96
C LEU A 189 8.15 9.87 2.31
N HIS A 190 9.29 10.46 2.68
CA HIS A 190 9.89 10.27 3.99
C HIS A 190 8.98 10.77 5.11
N LEU A 191 8.35 11.94 4.93
CA LEU A 191 7.40 12.50 5.89
C LEU A 191 6.18 11.60 6.08
N CYS A 192 5.62 11.06 5.00
CA CYS A 192 4.50 10.13 5.07
C CYS A 192 4.88 8.83 5.79
N LEU A 193 6.07 8.28 5.50
CA LEU A 193 6.59 7.10 6.19
C LEU A 193 6.80 7.39 7.69
N ASP A 194 7.34 8.54 8.06
CA ASP A 194 7.55 8.95 9.45
C ASP A 194 6.24 9.16 10.18
N ARG A 195 5.32 9.95 9.62
CA ARG A 195 4.00 10.23 10.21
C ARG A 195 3.27 8.92 10.49
N GLY A 196 3.15 8.04 9.50
CA GLY A 196 2.45 6.78 9.70
C GLY A 196 3.20 5.82 10.65
N SER A 197 4.53 5.87 10.69
CA SER A 197 5.32 5.10 11.66
C SER A 197 5.08 5.58 13.10
N VAL A 198 5.00 6.89 13.33
CA VAL A 198 4.68 7.47 14.64
C VAL A 198 3.25 7.13 15.05
N VAL A 199 2.27 7.24 14.14
CA VAL A 199 0.87 6.86 14.42
C VAL A 199 0.78 5.38 14.79
N ARG A 200 1.46 4.50 14.04
CA ARG A 200 1.53 3.06 14.35
C ARG A 200 2.17 2.79 15.70
N GLN A 201 3.21 3.53 16.09
CA GLN A 201 3.88 3.38 17.39
C GLN A 201 3.04 3.94 18.55
N THR A 202 2.42 5.10 18.38
CA THR A 202 1.59 5.73 19.44
C THR A 202 0.35 4.90 19.77
N ALA A 203 -0.26 4.25 18.76
CA ALA A 203 -1.32 3.26 18.98
C ALA A 203 -0.87 2.08 19.87
N SER A 204 0.43 1.82 20.00
CA SER A 204 0.99 0.78 20.87
C SER A 204 1.30 1.24 22.31
N THR A 205 1.14 2.52 22.63
CA THR A 205 1.46 3.07 23.96
C THR A 205 0.33 2.87 24.97
N GLY A 206 0.28 1.65 25.51
CA GLY A 206 -0.67 1.24 26.53
C GLY A 206 -0.53 -0.24 26.83
N MET A 207 0.60 -0.65 27.40
CA MET A 207 0.82 -2.02 27.91
C MET A 207 0.75 -3.17 26.87
N ASN A 208 0.68 -2.87 25.57
CA ASN A 208 0.54 -3.83 24.47
C ASN A 208 1.50 -3.50 23.32
N SER A 209 2.44 -4.40 22.97
CA SER A 209 3.31 -4.26 21.78
C SER A 209 2.50 -4.47 20.49
N GLN A 210 1.62 -3.52 20.14
CA GLN A 210 0.68 -3.65 19.02
C GLN A 210 1.38 -3.80 17.66
N SER A 211 2.55 -3.20 17.46
CA SER A 211 3.31 -3.31 16.19
C SER A 211 3.73 -4.74 15.84
N SER A 212 3.87 -5.62 16.84
CA SER A 212 4.13 -7.05 16.64
C SER A 212 2.89 -7.85 16.22
N ARG A 213 1.71 -7.23 16.33
CA ARG A 213 0.38 -7.86 16.21
C ARG A 213 -0.45 -7.27 15.07
N SER A 214 0.05 -6.24 14.40
CA SER A 214 -0.58 -5.61 13.24
C SER A 214 0.30 -5.72 12.00
N HIS A 215 -0.34 -5.75 10.83
CA HIS A 215 0.34 -5.68 9.54
C HIS A 215 0.36 -4.22 9.09
N ALA A 216 1.48 -3.76 8.54
CA ALA A 216 1.57 -2.43 7.96
C ALA A 216 1.90 -2.52 6.47
N ILE A 217 1.20 -1.73 5.66
CA ILE A 217 1.35 -1.72 4.22
C ILE A 217 1.56 -0.27 3.77
N PHE A 218 2.80 0.04 3.41
CA PHE A 218 3.15 1.30 2.77
C PHE A 218 3.12 1.10 1.26
N THR A 219 2.42 1.97 0.54
CA THR A 219 2.24 1.85 -0.91
C THR A 219 2.67 3.14 -1.58
N ILE A 220 3.54 3.01 -2.58
CA ILE A 220 3.85 4.07 -3.53
C ILE A 220 3.11 3.76 -4.83
N GLY A 221 2.26 4.67 -5.29
CA GLY A 221 1.60 4.60 -6.59
C GLY A 221 2.32 5.49 -7.59
N MET A 222 2.43 5.04 -8.83
CA MET A 222 2.94 5.82 -9.95
C MET A 222 1.95 5.78 -11.10
N VAL A 223 1.73 6.95 -11.70
CA VAL A 223 1.16 7.06 -13.04
C VAL A 223 2.20 7.74 -13.91
N SER A 224 2.59 7.12 -15.01
CA SER A 224 3.49 7.75 -15.97
C SER A 224 2.92 7.78 -17.38
N SER A 225 3.34 8.76 -18.17
CA SER A 225 2.92 8.93 -19.56
C SER A 225 4.13 9.12 -20.45
N ASP A 226 4.28 8.27 -21.47
CA ASP A 226 5.34 8.45 -22.47
C ASP A 226 4.91 9.49 -23.51
N GLY A 227 5.61 10.62 -23.55
CA GLY A 227 5.49 11.67 -24.59
C GLY A 227 4.62 12.86 -24.20
N ASP A 228 4.73 13.94 -24.98
CA ASP A 228 3.93 15.16 -24.84
C ASP A 228 2.44 14.80 -24.69
N ALA A 229 1.81 15.27 -23.62
CA ALA A 229 0.42 14.98 -23.23
C ALA A 229 -0.63 15.31 -24.31
N GLU A 230 -0.22 15.94 -25.40
CA GLU A 230 -1.03 16.36 -26.55
C GLU A 230 -0.90 15.45 -27.78
N THR A 231 0.03 14.48 -27.80
CA THR A 231 0.24 13.63 -28.98
C THR A 231 -0.65 12.38 -28.95
N ALA A 232 -1.39 12.17 -30.05
CA ALA A 232 -2.19 10.96 -30.29
C ALA A 232 -1.28 9.71 -30.40
N GLY A 233 -1.07 9.02 -29.28
CA GLY A 233 -0.16 7.88 -29.17
C GLY A 233 0.40 7.64 -27.76
N CYS A 234 0.24 8.59 -26.85
CA CYS A 234 0.74 8.51 -25.47
C CYS A 234 0.24 7.25 -24.73
N SER A 235 1.15 6.44 -24.21
CA SER A 235 0.83 5.28 -23.38
C SER A 235 0.92 5.65 -21.90
N TYR A 236 -0.20 5.54 -21.20
CA TYR A 236 -0.27 5.74 -19.76
C TYR A 236 -0.02 4.42 -19.04
N ARG A 237 1.02 4.40 -18.21
CA ARG A 237 1.36 3.29 -17.33
C ARG A 237 0.90 3.58 -15.91
N VAL A 238 0.51 2.54 -15.20
CA VAL A 238 0.20 2.60 -13.76
C VAL A 238 0.97 1.51 -13.05
N ALA A 239 1.57 1.84 -11.91
CA ALA A 239 2.25 0.86 -11.10
C ALA A 239 2.00 1.12 -9.61
N LYS A 240 2.04 0.05 -8.82
CA LYS A 240 2.04 0.11 -7.36
C LYS A 240 3.24 -0.61 -6.80
N PHE A 241 3.88 -0.01 -5.82
CA PHE A 241 4.95 -0.62 -5.04
C PHE A 241 4.49 -0.78 -3.61
N HIS A 242 4.18 -2.01 -3.22
CA HIS A 242 3.76 -2.36 -1.87
C HIS A 242 4.94 -2.82 -1.00
N PHE A 243 5.05 -2.25 0.19
CA PHE A 243 5.97 -2.69 1.24
C PHE A 243 5.16 -3.19 2.43
N VAL A 244 5.23 -4.49 2.66
CA VAL A 244 4.34 -5.20 3.59
C VAL A 244 5.15 -5.72 4.77
N ASP A 245 5.02 -5.05 5.92
CA ASP A 245 5.56 -5.48 7.20
C ASP A 245 4.50 -6.30 7.95
N LEU A 246 4.62 -7.63 7.93
CA LEU A 246 3.65 -8.51 8.56
C LEU A 246 3.82 -8.56 10.09
N ALA A 247 2.75 -8.90 10.80
CA ALA A 247 2.81 -9.26 12.22
C ALA A 247 3.74 -10.47 12.49
N GLY A 248 4.09 -10.68 13.75
CA GLY A 248 4.86 -11.83 14.19
C GLY A 248 4.15 -13.17 13.90
N SER A 249 4.90 -14.12 13.34
CA SER A 249 4.37 -15.46 13.00
C SER A 249 4.35 -16.45 14.17
N GLU A 250 4.82 -16.06 15.35
CA GLU A 250 4.95 -16.94 16.50
C GLU A 250 3.60 -17.44 17.05
N ARG A 251 3.62 -18.66 17.60
CA ARG A 251 2.41 -19.25 18.19
C ARG A 251 2.16 -18.71 19.60
N ILE A 252 0.92 -18.27 19.83
CA ILE A 252 0.42 -17.71 21.10
C ILE A 252 0.67 -18.64 22.31
N LYS A 253 0.79 -19.97 22.10
CA LYS A 253 1.07 -20.93 23.18
C LYS A 253 2.38 -20.63 23.94
N ARG A 254 3.30 -19.87 23.36
CA ARG A 254 4.56 -19.43 24.01
C ARG A 254 4.40 -18.13 24.80
N THR A 255 3.40 -17.31 24.48
CA THR A 255 3.05 -16.13 25.28
C THR A 255 2.20 -16.58 26.45
N MET A 256 2.64 -16.38 27.70
CA MET A 256 1.89 -16.67 28.92
C MET A 256 0.68 -15.70 29.10
N ALA A 257 -0.12 -15.53 28.04
CA ALA A 257 -1.21 -14.57 27.98
C ALA A 257 -2.53 -15.25 28.36
N THR A 258 -3.14 -14.79 29.46
CA THR A 258 -4.44 -15.30 29.98
C THR A 258 -5.60 -14.35 29.63
N GLY A 259 -6.82 -14.90 29.53
CA GLY A 259 -8.05 -14.10 29.41
C GLY A 259 -8.31 -13.45 28.04
N SER A 260 -8.72 -12.18 28.02
CA SER A 260 -9.01 -11.40 26.79
C SER A 260 -7.84 -11.35 25.82
N ARG A 261 -6.60 -11.40 26.33
CA ARG A 261 -5.35 -11.47 25.54
C ARG A 261 -5.19 -12.78 24.76
N MET A 262 -5.76 -13.89 25.25
CA MET A 262 -5.76 -15.16 24.51
C MET A 262 -6.72 -15.10 23.32
N LYS A 263 -7.91 -14.51 23.51
CA LYS A 263 -8.87 -14.26 22.42
C LYS A 263 -8.33 -13.28 21.38
N GLU A 264 -7.61 -12.25 21.81
CA GLU A 264 -6.89 -11.31 20.94
C GLU A 264 -5.78 -12.03 20.15
N GLY A 265 -4.95 -12.84 20.82
CA GLY A 265 -3.91 -13.64 20.18
C GLY A 265 -4.44 -14.53 19.05
N ILE A 266 -5.57 -15.20 19.29
CA ILE A 266 -6.24 -16.06 18.28
C ILE A 266 -6.65 -15.25 17.04
N HIS A 267 -7.13 -14.01 17.22
CA HIS A 267 -7.52 -13.14 16.11
C HIS A 267 -6.32 -12.50 15.39
N ILE A 268 -5.21 -12.21 16.08
CA ILE A 268 -3.99 -11.67 15.44
C ILE A 268 -3.44 -12.65 14.39
N ASN A 269 -3.51 -13.95 14.69
CA ASN A 269 -3.04 -14.98 13.78
C ASN A 269 -4.06 -15.36 12.70
N SER A 270 -5.28 -14.80 12.67
CA SER A 270 -6.25 -15.14 11.62
C SER A 270 -5.74 -14.73 10.23
N GLY A 271 -5.16 -13.54 10.11
CA GLY A 271 -4.58 -13.05 8.86
C GLY A 271 -3.41 -13.90 8.37
N LEU A 272 -2.46 -14.23 9.27
CA LEU A 272 -1.31 -15.08 8.93
C LEU A 272 -1.69 -16.54 8.67
N LEU A 273 -2.72 -17.05 9.35
CA LEU A 273 -3.27 -18.38 9.09
C LEU A 273 -3.94 -18.44 7.72
N ALA A 274 -4.79 -17.46 7.38
CA ALA A 274 -5.39 -17.33 6.07
C ALA A 274 -4.32 -17.22 4.97
N LEU A 275 -3.28 -16.41 5.21
CA LEU A 275 -2.13 -16.30 4.30
C LEU A 275 -1.44 -17.65 4.11
N GLY A 276 -1.24 -18.40 5.21
CA GLY A 276 -0.70 -19.76 5.14
C GLY A 276 -1.58 -20.73 4.36
N ASN A 277 -2.90 -20.64 4.47
CA ASN A 277 -3.84 -21.46 3.71
C ASN A 277 -3.78 -21.13 2.21
N VAL A 278 -3.73 -19.83 1.86
CA VAL A 278 -3.57 -19.36 0.48
C VAL A 278 -2.27 -19.88 -0.13
N ILE A 279 -1.15 -19.75 0.58
CA ILE A 279 0.14 -20.25 0.09
C ILE A 279 0.13 -21.76 -0.08
N CYS A 280 -0.44 -22.51 0.86
CA CYS A 280 -0.58 -23.96 0.72
C CYS A 280 -1.40 -24.31 -0.53
N ALA A 281 -2.59 -23.69 -0.68
CA ALA A 281 -3.47 -23.94 -1.83
C ALA A 281 -2.79 -23.60 -3.17
N LEU A 282 -2.10 -22.48 -3.25
CA LEU A 282 -1.35 -22.07 -4.45
C LEU A 282 -0.18 -23.01 -4.74
N SER A 283 0.57 -23.43 -3.72
CA SER A 283 1.70 -24.34 -3.91
C SER A 283 1.25 -25.72 -4.42
N SER A 284 0.17 -26.27 -3.85
CA SER A 284 -0.38 -27.56 -4.27
C SER A 284 -1.01 -27.51 -5.66
N ALA A 285 -1.66 -26.40 -6.01
CA ALA A 285 -2.21 -26.20 -7.36
C ALA A 285 -1.14 -26.25 -8.46
N MET A 286 0.10 -25.87 -8.15
CA MET A 286 1.21 -25.86 -9.10
C MET A 286 1.94 -27.21 -9.20
N GLU A 287 1.79 -28.08 -8.19
CA GLU A 287 2.39 -29.42 -8.17
C GLU A 287 1.53 -30.46 -8.91
N GLU A 288 0.20 -30.34 -8.83
CA GLU A 288 -0.72 -31.24 -9.52
C GLU A 288 -1.02 -30.73 -10.94
N ASN A 289 -0.37 -31.32 -11.96
CA ASN A 289 -0.70 -31.19 -13.40
C ASN A 289 -2.10 -31.77 -13.78
N SER A 290 -3.04 -31.75 -12.85
CA SER A 290 -4.31 -32.47 -12.96
C SER A 290 -5.40 -31.60 -13.58
N ILE A 291 -6.22 -32.26 -14.41
CA ILE A 291 -7.29 -31.76 -15.29
C ILE A 291 -8.42 -30.97 -14.55
N HIS A 292 -8.35 -30.83 -13.22
CA HIS A 292 -9.34 -30.13 -12.37
C HIS A 292 -8.92 -28.73 -11.90
N HIS A 293 -7.94 -28.11 -12.57
CA HIS A 293 -7.36 -26.80 -12.25
C HIS A 293 -8.38 -25.64 -12.20
N SER A 294 -9.56 -25.81 -12.83
CA SER A 294 -10.63 -24.79 -12.90
C SER A 294 -11.51 -24.70 -11.66
N SER A 295 -11.37 -25.61 -10.68
CA SER A 295 -12.26 -25.69 -9.50
C SER A 295 -11.58 -25.40 -8.16
N LEU A 296 -10.26 -25.21 -8.13
CA LEU A 296 -9.55 -24.92 -6.88
C LEU A 296 -9.73 -23.44 -6.52
N GLN A 297 -10.75 -23.15 -5.71
CA GLN A 297 -10.98 -21.81 -5.18
C GLN A 297 -9.93 -21.47 -4.12
N ILE A 298 -9.03 -20.54 -4.45
CA ILE A 298 -8.04 -20.04 -3.49
C ILE A 298 -8.76 -19.14 -2.47
N PRO A 299 -8.58 -19.37 -1.15
CA PRO A 299 -9.38 -18.73 -0.10
C PRO A 299 -8.88 -17.32 0.25
N TYR A 300 -8.71 -16.44 -0.74
CA TYR A 300 -8.25 -15.06 -0.48
C TYR A 300 -9.22 -14.27 0.42
N ARG A 301 -10.51 -14.64 0.44
CA ARG A 301 -11.55 -13.93 1.19
C ARG A 301 -11.57 -14.22 2.69
N ASP A 302 -10.79 -15.18 3.16
CA ASP A 302 -10.74 -15.58 4.58
C ASP A 302 -10.17 -14.47 5.49
N SER A 303 -9.41 -13.53 4.94
CA SER A 303 -8.89 -12.36 5.65
C SER A 303 -8.80 -11.15 4.71
N LYS A 304 -8.98 -9.94 5.26
CA LYS A 304 -8.69 -8.68 4.55
C LYS A 304 -7.23 -8.63 4.07
N LEU A 305 -6.29 -9.21 4.81
CA LEU A 305 -4.88 -9.27 4.43
C LEU A 305 -4.69 -10.01 3.10
N THR A 306 -5.26 -11.22 2.99
CA THR A 306 -5.13 -12.05 1.80
C THR A 306 -5.87 -11.47 0.60
N ARG A 307 -6.93 -10.69 0.83
CA ARG A 307 -7.60 -9.92 -0.23
C ARG A 307 -6.72 -8.78 -0.74
N ILE A 308 -6.07 -8.04 0.15
CA ILE A 308 -5.14 -6.96 -0.24
C ILE A 308 -3.93 -7.52 -1.00
N LEU A 309 -3.39 -8.66 -0.56
CA LEU A 309 -2.21 -9.31 -1.16
C LEU A 309 -2.54 -10.28 -2.30
N GLN A 310 -3.79 -10.28 -2.80
CA GLN A 310 -4.23 -11.21 -3.83
C GLN A 310 -3.42 -11.07 -5.13
N ASP A 311 -3.03 -9.84 -5.49
CA ASP A 311 -2.16 -9.63 -6.66
C ASP A 311 -0.72 -10.06 -6.40
N SER A 312 -0.25 -9.91 -5.16
CA SER A 312 1.09 -10.27 -4.75
C SER A 312 1.33 -11.78 -4.71
N LEU A 313 0.29 -12.58 -4.51
CA LEU A 313 0.35 -14.04 -4.37
C LEU A 313 -0.45 -14.72 -5.49
N GLY A 314 0.21 -15.19 -6.53
CA GLY A 314 -0.41 -15.85 -7.68
C GLY A 314 -1.11 -14.92 -8.67
N GLY A 315 -1.00 -13.59 -8.48
CA GLY A 315 -1.66 -12.57 -9.30
C GLY A 315 -0.69 -11.71 -10.13
N ASN A 316 -1.10 -10.47 -10.39
CA ASN A 316 -0.38 -9.49 -11.20
C ASN A 316 0.56 -8.62 -10.34
N SER A 317 1.69 -9.19 -9.94
CA SER A 317 2.75 -8.45 -9.24
C SER A 317 4.09 -9.19 -9.33
N ARG A 318 5.18 -8.43 -9.42
CA ARG A 318 6.55 -8.90 -9.14
C ARG A 318 6.74 -8.89 -7.63
N THR A 319 6.78 -10.06 -7.01
CA THR A 319 6.78 -10.19 -5.55
C THR A 319 8.09 -10.77 -5.05
N VAL A 320 8.68 -10.12 -4.05
CA VAL A 320 9.81 -10.62 -3.25
C VAL A 320 9.34 -10.82 -1.82
N MET A 321 9.64 -12.00 -1.27
CA MET A 321 9.40 -12.31 0.13
C MET A 321 10.73 -12.45 0.88
N ILE A 322 10.89 -11.71 1.97
CA ILE A 322 12.04 -11.73 2.86
C ILE A 322 11.67 -12.48 4.13
N ALA A 323 12.33 -13.61 4.36
CA ALA A 323 12.17 -14.43 5.55
C ALA A 323 13.14 -13.97 6.65
N CYS A 324 12.63 -13.26 7.64
CA CYS A 324 13.38 -12.75 8.78
C CYS A 324 13.42 -13.81 9.89
N VAL A 325 14.59 -14.33 10.23
CA VAL A 325 14.76 -15.44 11.20
C VAL A 325 15.71 -15.07 12.34
N SER A 326 15.52 -15.72 13.49
CA SER A 326 16.40 -15.57 14.66
C SER A 326 17.48 -16.66 14.63
N PRO A 327 18.77 -16.33 14.82
CA PRO A 327 19.84 -17.32 14.92
C PRO A 327 19.90 -17.99 16.30
N ALA A 328 19.13 -17.51 17.29
CA ALA A 328 19.16 -18.04 18.64
C ALA A 328 18.60 -19.47 18.69
N GLY A 329 19.29 -20.38 19.38
CA GLY A 329 18.84 -21.77 19.53
C GLY A 329 17.46 -21.91 20.20
N ALA A 330 17.09 -20.95 21.06
CA ALA A 330 15.77 -20.90 21.70
C ALA A 330 14.61 -20.65 20.71
N ASP A 331 14.90 -20.10 19.54
CA ASP A 331 13.93 -19.77 18.50
C ASP A 331 13.94 -20.77 17.33
N PHE A 332 14.68 -21.87 17.45
CA PHE A 332 14.84 -22.87 16.38
C PHE A 332 13.51 -23.30 15.75
N ALA A 333 12.48 -23.55 16.56
CA ALA A 333 11.17 -23.98 16.08
C ALA A 333 10.49 -22.92 15.18
N GLU A 334 10.61 -21.64 15.53
CA GLU A 334 10.01 -20.55 14.78
C GLU A 334 10.81 -20.21 13.52
N THR A 335 12.15 -20.25 13.61
CA THR A 335 13.04 -20.17 12.45
C THR A 335 12.75 -21.29 11.44
N TYR A 336 12.60 -22.53 11.91
CA TYR A 336 12.22 -23.67 11.06
C TYR A 336 10.86 -23.47 10.38
N ASN A 337 9.85 -23.01 11.12
CA ASN A 337 8.53 -22.72 10.56
C ASN A 337 8.58 -21.62 9.49
N THR A 338 9.36 -20.56 9.74
CA THR A 338 9.53 -19.42 8.82
C THR A 338 10.19 -19.88 7.51
N ILE A 339 11.26 -20.68 7.60
CA ILE A 339 11.94 -21.22 6.42
C ILE A 339 11.02 -22.17 5.64
N LYS A 340 10.28 -23.04 6.34
CA LYS A 340 9.31 -23.95 5.71
C LYS A 340 8.20 -23.19 4.97
N TYR A 341 7.75 -22.08 5.55
CA TYR A 341 6.78 -21.20 4.93
C TYR A 341 7.34 -20.54 3.67
N ALA A 342 8.53 -19.95 3.74
CA ALA A 342 9.22 -19.35 2.60
C ALA A 342 9.48 -20.37 1.47
N SER A 343 9.84 -21.61 1.81
CA SER A 343 10.04 -22.68 0.84
C SER A 343 8.77 -23.02 0.06
N ARG A 344 7.58 -22.91 0.67
CA ARG A 344 6.30 -23.12 -0.04
C ARG A 344 5.92 -21.91 -0.88
N ALA A 345 6.11 -20.71 -0.34
CA ALA A 345 5.85 -19.46 -1.04
C ALA A 345 6.64 -19.37 -2.36
N ARG A 346 7.88 -19.89 -2.36
CA ARG A 346 8.74 -19.98 -3.55
C ARG A 346 8.10 -20.75 -4.72
N CYS A 347 7.23 -21.72 -4.46
CA CYS A 347 6.59 -22.51 -5.50
C CYS A 347 5.45 -21.76 -6.22
N ILE A 348 5.00 -20.63 -5.67
CA ILE A 348 3.95 -19.82 -6.27
C ILE A 348 4.50 -19.12 -7.51
N THR A 349 3.75 -19.16 -8.62
CA THR A 349 4.10 -18.45 -9.85
C THR A 349 3.11 -17.31 -10.09
N ASN A 350 3.61 -16.07 -10.07
CA ASN A 350 2.83 -14.89 -10.41
C ASN A 350 2.76 -14.67 -11.94
N ARG A 351 1.79 -13.87 -12.38
CA ARG A 351 1.60 -13.46 -13.78
C ARG A 351 1.65 -11.92 -13.90
N PRO A 352 2.82 -11.31 -13.66
CA PRO A 352 2.99 -9.86 -13.75
C PRO A 352 2.82 -9.39 -15.20
N VAL A 353 2.04 -8.32 -15.38
CA VAL A 353 1.83 -7.62 -16.65
C VAL A 353 2.08 -6.12 -16.43
N VAL A 354 2.48 -5.43 -17.50
CA VAL A 354 2.56 -3.97 -17.50
C VAL A 354 1.14 -3.42 -17.41
N ASN A 355 0.83 -2.62 -16.40
CA ASN A 355 -0.50 -2.03 -16.30
C ASN A 355 -0.54 -0.72 -17.08
N THR A 356 -1.59 -0.58 -17.86
CA THR A 356 -1.93 0.64 -18.58
C THR A 356 -3.30 1.13 -18.16
N ASP A 357 -3.51 2.45 -18.19
CA ASP A 357 -4.82 3.03 -17.89
C ASP A 357 -5.56 3.44 -19.18
N PRO A 358 -6.43 2.56 -19.72
CA PRO A 358 -7.22 2.89 -20.90
C PRO A 358 -8.26 3.97 -20.62
N THR A 359 -8.68 4.16 -19.36
CA THR A 359 -9.67 5.19 -18.99
C THR A 359 -9.01 6.55 -18.94
N LYS A 360 -7.83 6.69 -18.33
CA LYS A 360 -7.03 7.94 -18.42
C LYS A 360 -6.64 8.23 -19.86
N LYS A 361 -6.26 7.21 -20.64
CA LYS A 361 -6.00 7.36 -22.07
C LYS A 361 -7.22 7.93 -22.80
N LEU A 362 -8.40 7.31 -22.62
CA LEU A 362 -9.65 7.77 -23.22
C LEU A 362 -10.05 9.17 -22.72
N LEU A 363 -9.89 9.45 -21.43
CA LEU A 363 -10.20 10.75 -20.84
C LEU A 363 -9.35 11.85 -21.48
N MET A 364 -8.08 11.59 -21.73
CA MET A 364 -7.19 12.54 -22.39
C MET A 364 -7.50 12.66 -23.88
N GLU A 365 -7.80 11.56 -24.58
CA GLU A 365 -8.29 11.60 -25.96
C GLU A 365 -9.56 12.46 -26.08
N LEU A 366 -10.51 12.29 -25.16
CA LEU A 366 -11.74 13.10 -25.09
C LEU A 366 -11.43 14.57 -24.76
N ARG A 367 -10.51 14.84 -23.83
CA ARG A 367 -10.07 16.21 -23.53
C ARG A 367 -9.42 16.89 -24.74
N GLN A 368 -8.60 16.17 -25.50
CA GLN A 368 -8.02 16.68 -26.75
C GLN A 368 -9.11 16.97 -27.79
N GLN A 369 -10.05 16.05 -28.00
CA GLN A 369 -11.18 16.29 -28.93
C GLN A 369 -12.01 17.51 -28.50
N ILE A 370 -12.24 17.69 -27.20
CA ILE A 370 -12.93 18.89 -26.68
C ILE A 370 -12.12 20.15 -27.01
N ARG A 371 -10.80 20.15 -26.87
CA ARG A 371 -9.94 21.28 -27.24
C ARG A 371 -10.04 21.60 -28.73
N ASP A 372 -9.85 20.60 -29.59
CA ASP A 372 -9.84 20.77 -31.05
C ASP A 372 -11.19 21.32 -31.55
N LEU A 373 -12.30 20.75 -31.07
CA LEU A 373 -13.65 21.22 -31.40
C LEU A 373 -13.92 22.64 -30.87
N THR A 374 -13.38 22.96 -29.70
CA THR A 374 -13.51 24.30 -29.11
C THR A 374 -12.75 25.33 -29.95
N GLU A 375 -11.53 25.02 -30.40
CA GLU A 375 -10.78 25.90 -31.30
C GLU A 375 -11.46 26.06 -32.66
N GLU A 376 -11.95 24.96 -33.24
CA GLU A 376 -12.68 24.99 -34.52
C GLU A 376 -13.94 25.85 -34.40
N LYS A 377 -14.72 25.67 -33.32
CA LYS A 377 -15.87 26.54 -33.02
C LYS A 377 -15.46 28.00 -32.88
N LEU A 378 -14.33 28.30 -32.23
CA LEU A 378 -13.79 29.66 -32.12
C LEU A 378 -13.46 30.25 -33.49
N ARG A 379 -12.87 29.46 -34.40
CA ARG A 379 -12.54 29.87 -35.79
C ARG A 379 -13.80 30.15 -36.62
N PHE A 380 -14.81 29.30 -36.52
CA PHE A 380 -16.09 29.52 -37.20
C PHE A 380 -16.85 30.73 -36.67
N MET A 381 -16.82 30.97 -35.36
CA MET A 381 -17.50 32.11 -34.75
C MET A 381 -16.71 33.42 -34.84
N GLY A 382 -15.40 33.38 -35.08
CA GLY A 382 -14.57 34.56 -35.34
C GLY A 382 -14.94 35.35 -36.61
N HIS A 383 -15.84 34.81 -37.45
CA HIS A 383 -16.48 35.56 -38.54
C HIS A 383 -17.71 36.39 -38.10
N GLY A 384 -18.07 36.37 -36.81
CA GLY A 384 -19.14 37.18 -36.21
C GLY A 384 -18.70 37.86 -34.90
N SER A 385 -18.50 39.18 -34.94
CA SER A 385 -18.34 40.12 -33.81
C SER A 385 -17.36 39.71 -32.68
N GLY A 386 -16.20 40.38 -32.63
CA GLY A 386 -15.05 40.04 -31.76
C GLY A 386 -15.23 40.04 -30.24
N GLN A 387 -16.38 40.48 -29.70
CA GLN A 387 -16.64 40.44 -28.24
C GLN A 387 -17.00 39.03 -27.72
N ASN A 388 -17.65 38.19 -28.51
CA ASN A 388 -18.01 36.82 -28.10
C ASN A 388 -16.81 35.86 -28.06
N ALA A 389 -15.71 36.18 -28.73
CA ALA A 389 -14.55 35.29 -28.83
C ALA A 389 -13.66 35.32 -27.57
N GLU A 390 -13.56 36.47 -26.90
CA GLU A 390 -12.77 36.62 -25.67
C GLU A 390 -13.44 35.97 -24.45
N ASP A 391 -14.76 36.11 -24.31
CA ASP A 391 -15.54 35.50 -23.21
C ASP A 391 -15.46 33.96 -23.25
N ILE A 392 -15.48 33.37 -24.44
CA ILE A 392 -15.37 31.91 -24.62
C ILE A 392 -13.94 31.44 -24.34
N ARG A 393 -12.92 32.22 -24.73
CA ARG A 393 -11.53 31.91 -24.36
C ARG A 393 -11.35 31.88 -22.85
N ALA A 394 -11.94 32.84 -22.14
CA ALA A 394 -11.89 32.91 -20.69
C ALA A 394 -12.62 31.73 -20.01
N GLU A 395 -13.79 31.32 -20.50
CA GLU A 395 -14.49 30.12 -20.01
C GLU A 395 -13.68 28.84 -20.25
N VAL A 396 -13.07 28.69 -21.43
CA VAL A 396 -12.27 27.51 -21.77
C VAL A 396 -11.02 27.41 -20.91
N GLU A 397 -10.31 28.52 -20.71
CA GLU A 397 -9.17 28.57 -19.78
C GLU A 397 -9.60 28.28 -18.33
N GLN A 398 -10.79 28.72 -17.92
CA GLN A 398 -11.32 28.44 -16.59
C GLN A 398 -11.68 26.96 -16.40
N TRP A 399 -12.16 26.29 -17.46
CA TRP A 399 -12.41 24.86 -17.48
C TRP A 399 -11.12 24.04 -17.51
N GLN A 400 -10.06 24.52 -18.15
CA GLN A 400 -8.76 23.82 -18.19
C GLN A 400 -8.02 23.82 -16.84
N ARG A 401 -8.34 24.76 -15.93
CA ARG A 401 -7.74 24.85 -14.59
C ARG A 401 -8.48 24.05 -13.50
N LYS A 402 -9.60 23.42 -13.83
CA LYS A 402 -10.41 22.58 -12.92
C LYS A 402 -10.34 21.13 -13.36
#